data_AF-A0A8S0VQ83-F1
#
_entry.id   AF-A0A8S0VQ83-F1
#
_cell.length_a   1.000
_cell.length_b   1.000
_cell.length_c   1.000
_cell.angle_alpha   90.00
_cell.angle_beta   90.00
_cell.angle_gamma   90.00
#
_symmetry.space_group_name_H-M   'P 1'
#
loop_
_entity.id
_entity.type
_entity.pdbx_description
1 polymer ?
#
loop_
_entity_poly.entity_id
_entity_poly.type
_entity_poly.pdbx_seq_one_letter_code
_entity_poly.pdbx_strand_id
1 'polypeptide(L)'
;MRHQLFLDHNLAVKIMAKRSLSPVSLPPAKRIHTSDTSRHLMTHFLNFDNLSDELILCIFSHISFGDLCITQPTNRNWARLAGDNELWRSLYLQVYGRTRLRGAKGFISRLDGREVKPLPGRAKSAEYKDWKWMFRISSNWKRGRCLVEEPEESLMDVQSALHSSTLNSHVIGDGGEHIILAGPLTITASPKLFEKPPISIIDQHYRKHTLICEPAEPGPVQITTLALDQSPPSHGHLSLACFLSTGEFAIFEFNATATSHFSRKFYYRPTRRSSRTSNIIRAAYYHPLVVTLANSFSLSIYDLSSGTVRHTQTLSAFTSYPPASLVLSSPSAVQFKLVIVYSSPVYPRHWSVGATELLISRNPPSATPALAMTPSSHSFTEEFRYPLPSTMTVTATRNIRAFDVPNGWIDTGALQSMREQWSRKVFNVAAAQTDGKWVVLAPGDNLDAACGRSFWTFPPGVASSALHSPVGLQLYRLVLPTQSNSISASPPKLNFVRTLVGQTSPVSALAVADGRCVSLGGNGGIWVWDLEGGTGAEVASADETFTDPGLQSIRGTISFDERRIVSAHAGKVVIRRFDI
;
A
#
# COMPACT_ATOMS: atom_id res chain seq x y z
N MET A 1 4.67 60.11 -48.80
CA MET A 1 3.77 61.07 -49.50
C MET A 1 2.46 61.14 -48.73
N ARG A 2 2.06 62.34 -48.31
CA ARG A 2 0.67 62.86 -48.20
C ARG A 2 -0.30 62.09 -47.26
N HIS A 3 -1.14 62.70 -46.45
CA HIS A 3 -1.47 64.09 -46.16
C HIS A 3 -2.29 64.10 -44.86
N GLN A 4 -2.20 65.19 -44.11
CA GLN A 4 -3.13 65.62 -43.06
C GLN A 4 -4.60 65.67 -43.50
N LEU A 5 -5.50 65.62 -42.52
CA LEU A 5 -6.65 66.51 -42.23
C LEU A 5 -7.66 65.71 -41.37
N PHE A 6 -8.50 66.22 -40.47
CA PHE A 6 -8.60 67.37 -39.56
C PHE A 6 -10.07 67.31 -39.03
N LEU A 7 -10.31 67.60 -37.74
CA LEU A 7 -11.60 67.98 -37.08
C LEU A 7 -12.76 66.94 -37.11
N ASP A 8 -13.66 66.80 -36.13
CA ASP A 8 -14.19 67.78 -35.17
C ASP A 8 -15.04 67.11 -34.04
N HIS A 9 -15.32 67.90 -32.99
CA HIS A 9 -16.50 67.92 -32.11
C HIS A 9 -16.52 67.41 -30.64
N ASN A 10 -16.90 68.39 -29.80
CA ASN A 10 -17.18 68.48 -28.36
C ASN A 10 -18.37 67.61 -27.85
N LEU A 11 -18.37 67.20 -26.57
CA LEU A 11 -19.13 67.84 -25.46
C LEU A 11 -19.08 67.05 -24.12
N ALA A 12 -18.69 67.77 -23.05
CA ALA A 12 -19.11 67.78 -21.63
C ALA A 12 -19.64 66.54 -20.88
N VAL A 13 -19.07 66.26 -19.68
CA VAL A 13 -19.77 65.89 -18.40
C VAL A 13 -18.84 66.24 -17.21
N LYS A 14 -19.06 67.33 -16.45
CA LYS A 14 -19.78 67.48 -15.15
C LYS A 14 -19.13 66.85 -13.90
N ILE A 15 -18.66 67.73 -13.01
CA ILE A 15 -18.19 67.52 -11.63
C ILE A 15 -19.38 67.36 -10.68
N MET A 16 -19.28 66.49 -9.65
CA MET A 16 -20.02 66.67 -8.38
C MET A 16 -19.29 66.04 -7.18
N ALA A 17 -19.52 66.68 -6.02
CA ALA A 17 -18.67 66.76 -4.84
C ALA A 17 -18.69 65.56 -3.88
N LYS A 18 -17.64 65.44 -3.04
CA LYS A 18 -17.64 64.65 -1.80
C LYS A 18 -17.58 65.57 -0.57
N ARG A 19 -18.41 65.21 0.41
CA ARG A 19 -18.75 65.92 1.65
C ARG A 19 -17.61 65.93 2.68
N SER A 20 -17.65 66.98 3.51
CA SER A 20 -16.85 67.27 4.71
C SER A 20 -17.05 66.25 5.84
N LEU A 21 -15.97 65.93 6.57
CA LEU A 21 -15.98 65.30 7.89
C LEU A 21 -15.12 66.13 8.88
N SER A 22 -15.58 66.14 10.13
CA SER A 22 -15.32 66.99 11.31
C SER A 22 -13.89 67.03 11.90
N PRO A 23 -13.58 67.99 12.79
CA PRO A 23 -12.24 68.23 13.33
C PRO A 23 -11.98 67.39 14.60
N VAL A 24 -10.91 66.59 14.61
CA VAL A 24 -10.38 65.95 15.84
C VAL A 24 -8.85 66.00 15.82
N SER A 25 -8.30 66.31 17.00
CA SER A 25 -6.96 66.79 17.34
C SER A 25 -5.78 65.97 16.81
N LEU A 26 -4.79 66.66 16.24
CA LEU A 26 -3.49 66.11 15.86
C LEU A 26 -2.71 65.62 17.11
N PRO A 27 -2.01 64.48 17.06
CA PRO A 27 -1.06 64.10 18.09
C PRO A 27 0.18 65.03 18.08
N PRO A 28 0.85 65.24 19.23
CA PRO A 28 1.90 66.24 19.38
C PRO A 28 3.14 65.95 18.53
N ALA A 29 3.81 67.04 18.14
CA ALA A 29 4.96 67.05 17.27
C ALA A 29 6.14 66.19 17.75
N LYS A 30 6.76 65.57 16.75
CA LYS A 30 8.07 64.89 16.70
C LYS A 30 9.05 65.32 17.79
N ARG A 31 9.41 64.41 18.70
CA ARG A 31 10.47 64.62 19.69
C ARG A 31 11.79 64.98 19.01
N ILE A 32 12.36 66.06 19.49
CA ILE A 32 13.67 66.62 19.16
C ILE A 32 14.76 65.60 19.51
N HIS A 33 15.68 65.36 18.58
CA HIS A 33 16.92 64.64 18.80
C HIS A 33 17.77 65.41 19.81
N THR A 34 17.86 64.93 21.05
CA THR A 34 18.93 65.32 21.97
C THR A 34 20.16 64.48 21.61
N SER A 35 21.14 65.14 21.01
CA SER A 35 22.50 64.63 20.84
C SER A 35 23.14 64.50 22.22
N ASP A 36 22.99 63.34 22.85
CA ASP A 36 23.78 63.02 24.04
C ASP A 36 25.02 62.25 23.61
N THR A 37 26.15 62.94 23.71
CA THR A 37 27.47 62.44 23.37
C THR A 37 27.98 61.65 24.57
N SER A 38 27.51 60.41 24.72
CA SER A 38 28.12 59.46 25.62
C SER A 38 28.58 58.24 24.84
N ARG A 39 29.88 58.20 24.57
CA ARG A 39 30.61 57.03 24.10
C ARG A 39 30.61 55.98 25.21
N HIS A 40 29.47 55.34 25.46
CA HIS A 40 29.49 54.01 26.05
C HIS A 40 29.86 53.06 24.92
N LEU A 41 31.07 52.50 25.03
CA LEU A 41 31.53 51.34 24.30
C LEU A 41 30.38 50.34 24.20
N MET A 42 29.71 50.28 23.03
CA MET A 42 28.81 49.19 22.73
C MET A 42 29.68 47.94 22.67
N THR A 43 29.83 47.27 23.80
CA THR A 43 29.84 45.81 23.79
C THR A 43 28.55 45.42 23.11
N HIS A 44 28.60 45.25 21.78
CA HIS A 44 27.60 44.54 21.01
C HIS A 44 27.58 43.12 21.58
N PHE A 45 26.88 42.92 22.68
CA PHE A 45 26.41 41.60 23.07
C PHE A 45 25.66 41.09 21.85
N LEU A 46 26.14 39.97 21.30
CA LEU A 46 25.52 39.26 20.19
C LEU A 46 24.16 38.74 20.66
N ASN A 47 23.18 39.63 20.77
CA ASN A 47 21.81 39.26 21.02
C ASN A 47 21.26 38.69 19.71
N PHE A 48 20.73 37.48 19.78
CA PHE A 48 20.14 36.78 18.64
C PHE A 48 19.02 37.58 17.95
N ASP A 49 18.44 38.57 18.62
CA ASP A 49 17.45 39.49 18.05
C ASP A 49 18.01 40.41 16.96
N ASN A 50 19.34 40.54 16.85
CA ASN A 50 20.01 41.36 15.82
C ASN A 50 20.52 40.53 14.63
N LEU A 51 20.33 39.21 14.62
CA LEU A 51 20.71 38.35 13.50
C LEU A 51 19.63 38.38 12.41
N SER A 52 20.04 38.22 11.15
CA SER A 52 19.08 38.07 10.05
C SER A 52 18.38 36.70 10.13
N ASP A 53 17.16 36.62 9.60
CA ASP A 53 16.36 35.39 9.58
C ASP A 53 17.12 34.21 8.93
N GLU A 54 17.94 34.48 7.91
CA GLU A 54 18.75 33.50 7.17
C GLU A 54 19.88 32.94 8.03
N LEU A 55 20.54 33.77 8.85
CA LEU A 55 21.56 33.32 9.78
C LEU A 55 20.94 32.47 10.89
N ILE A 56 19.76 32.86 11.38
CA ILE A 56 19.01 32.07 12.37
C ILE A 56 18.58 30.72 11.78
N LEU A 57 18.07 30.70 10.54
CA LEU A 57 17.73 29.46 9.81
C LEU A 57 18.97 28.59 9.56
N CYS A 58 20.11 29.19 9.23
CA CYS A 58 21.38 28.48 9.08
C CYS A 58 21.79 27.82 10.41
N ILE A 59 21.68 28.54 11.54
CA ILE A 59 21.94 27.98 12.86
C ILE A 59 20.96 26.84 13.15
N PHE A 60 19.66 27.06 12.94
CA PHE A 60 18.62 26.05 13.17
C PHE A 60 18.80 24.80 12.30
N SER A 61 19.40 24.91 11.11
CA SER A 61 19.69 23.76 10.24
C SER A 61 20.71 22.78 10.84
N HIS A 62 21.53 23.23 11.80
CA HIS A 62 22.51 22.41 12.50
C HIS A 62 22.01 21.86 13.84
N ILE A 63 20.81 22.25 14.26
CA ILE A 63 20.23 21.86 15.55
C ILE A 63 19.41 20.57 15.39
N SER A 64 19.37 19.74 16.45
CA SER A 64 18.54 18.53 16.46
C SER A 64 17.04 18.87 16.46
N PHE A 65 16.19 17.98 15.95
CA PHE A 65 14.74 18.20 15.96
C PHE A 65 14.15 18.34 17.38
N GLY A 66 14.82 17.77 18.39
CA GLY A 66 14.41 17.87 19.80
C GLY A 66 14.66 19.27 20.34
N ASP A 67 15.87 19.78 20.14
CA ASP A 67 16.26 21.13 20.53
C ASP A 67 15.48 22.18 19.74
N LEU A 68 15.21 21.94 18.45
CA LEU A 68 14.37 22.82 17.64
C LEU A 68 12.96 22.97 18.24
N CYS A 69 12.37 21.90 18.76
CA CYS A 69 11.09 21.98 19.48
C CYS A 69 11.21 22.77 20.79
N ILE A 70 12.34 22.69 21.50
CA ILE A 70 12.60 23.45 22.73
C ILE A 70 12.81 24.94 22.44
N THR A 71 13.34 25.29 21.28
CA THR A 71 13.54 26.69 20.86
C THR A 71 12.24 27.40 20.48
N GLN A 72 11.20 26.67 20.04
CA GLN A 72 9.91 27.25 19.63
C GLN A 72 9.20 28.11 20.70
N PRO A 73 9.11 27.70 21.98
CA PRO A 73 8.45 28.52 23.02
C PRO A 73 9.22 29.77 23.46
N THR A 74 10.46 29.99 23.00
CA THR A 74 11.32 31.08 23.52
C THR A 74 10.88 32.48 23.08
N ASN A 75 10.54 32.66 21.80
CA ASN A 75 10.14 33.94 21.20
C ASN A 75 9.20 33.67 20.01
N ARG A 76 8.26 34.57 19.70
CA ARG A 76 7.41 34.50 18.51
C ARG A 76 8.20 34.44 17.20
N ASN A 77 9.33 35.16 17.08
CA ASN A 77 10.16 35.09 15.88
C ASN A 77 10.82 33.71 15.75
N TRP A 78 11.33 33.18 16.86
CA TRP A 78 11.93 31.85 16.92
C TRP A 78 10.90 30.76 16.65
N ALA A 79 9.68 30.87 17.18
CA ALA A 79 8.57 29.97 16.90
C ALA A 79 8.26 29.90 15.39
N ARG A 80 8.27 31.06 14.71
CA ARG A 80 8.06 31.15 13.25
C ARG A 80 9.20 30.49 12.48
N LEU A 81 10.45 30.85 12.78
CA LEU A 81 11.63 30.35 12.06
C LEU A 81 11.90 28.87 12.33
N ALA A 82 11.73 28.41 13.56
CA ALA A 82 11.81 26.98 13.92
C ALA A 82 10.61 26.18 13.40
N GLY A 83 9.56 26.85 12.93
CA GLY A 83 8.42 26.27 12.21
C GLY A 83 8.60 26.23 10.69
N ASP A 84 9.74 26.69 10.16
CA ASP A 84 9.95 26.79 8.71
C ASP A 84 9.87 25.43 8.00
N ASN A 85 9.13 25.39 6.90
CA ASN A 85 8.80 24.14 6.23
C ASN A 85 10.00 23.50 5.50
N GLU A 86 10.94 24.31 4.98
CA GLU A 86 12.14 23.80 4.32
C GLU A 86 13.17 23.31 5.34
N LEU A 87 13.25 23.95 6.52
CA LEU A 87 14.02 23.42 7.64
C LEU A 87 13.53 22.01 8.02
N TRP A 88 12.23 21.83 8.25
CA TRP A 88 11.66 20.51 8.55
C TRP A 88 11.80 19.52 7.40
N ARG A 89 11.77 19.98 6.14
CA ARG A 89 12.06 19.13 4.98
C ARG A 89 13.47 18.58 5.01
N SER A 90 14.46 19.44 5.26
CA SER A 90 15.87 19.04 5.30
C SER A 90 16.13 18.03 6.42
N LEU A 91 15.64 18.32 7.63
CA LEU A 91 15.70 17.42 8.78
C LEU A 91 15.00 16.09 8.51
N TYR A 92 13.83 16.12 7.87
CA TYR A 92 13.11 14.92 7.49
C TYR A 92 13.92 14.05 6.53
N LEU A 93 14.48 14.65 5.48
CA LEU A 93 15.28 13.93 4.49
C LEU A 93 16.59 13.40 5.08
N GLN A 94 17.18 14.09 6.05
CA GLN A 94 18.36 13.64 6.76
C GLN A 94 18.06 12.44 7.68
N VAL A 95 16.98 12.48 8.46
CA VAL A 95 16.63 11.44 9.44
C VAL A 95 16.01 10.21 8.78
N TYR A 96 15.14 10.41 7.79
CA TYR A 96 14.35 9.35 7.19
C TYR A 96 14.82 8.99 5.77
N GLY A 97 15.73 9.75 5.16
CA GLY A 97 16.23 9.50 3.80
C GLY A 97 15.26 10.00 2.71
N ARG A 98 15.43 9.49 1.49
CA ARG A 98 14.56 9.82 0.34
C ARG A 98 13.09 9.67 0.72
N THR A 99 12.26 10.58 0.22
CA THR A 99 10.83 10.70 0.52
C THR A 99 10.15 9.33 0.55
N ARG A 100 10.01 8.77 1.75
CA ARG A 100 9.28 7.54 2.02
C ARG A 100 7.84 7.78 1.57
N LEU A 101 7.47 7.20 0.44
CA LEU A 101 6.08 6.90 0.09
C LEU A 101 5.84 5.63 0.91
N ARG A 102 5.04 5.52 1.98
CA ARG A 102 3.65 5.89 2.34
C ARG A 102 2.53 4.92 1.88
N GLY A 103 2.72 3.67 2.26
CA GLY A 103 1.77 2.79 2.95
C GLY A 103 0.46 2.36 2.28
N ALA A 104 0.08 2.76 1.07
CA ALA A 104 -1.20 2.32 0.49
C ALA A 104 -1.00 1.22 -0.57
N LYS A 105 -1.67 0.07 -0.41
CA LYS A 105 -1.84 -0.91 -1.49
C LYS A 105 -2.88 -0.37 -2.48
N GLY A 106 -2.40 0.46 -3.39
CA GLY A 106 -3.15 1.00 -4.51
C GLY A 106 -2.83 2.45 -4.77
N PHE A 107 -2.86 2.84 -6.05
CA PHE A 107 -2.70 4.23 -6.47
C PHE A 107 -3.94 5.00 -6.06
N ILE A 108 -4.01 5.36 -4.79
CA ILE A 108 -4.56 6.65 -4.47
C ILE A 108 -3.45 7.58 -4.87
N SER A 109 -3.48 8.00 -6.15
CA SER A 109 -3.14 9.39 -6.35
C SER A 109 -3.92 10.09 -5.26
N ARG A 110 -3.16 10.76 -4.40
CA ARG A 110 -3.62 12.03 -3.87
C ARG A 110 -4.54 12.66 -4.90
N LEU A 111 -5.55 13.37 -4.46
CA LEU A 111 -6.29 14.26 -5.37
C LEU A 111 -5.32 15.21 -6.18
N ASP A 112 -4.01 15.21 -5.85
CA ASP A 112 -2.78 15.82 -6.39
C ASP A 112 -1.88 14.95 -7.35
N GLY A 113 -2.42 14.19 -8.30
CA GLY A 113 -1.72 13.67 -9.51
C GLY A 113 -0.18 13.44 -9.55
N ARG A 114 0.45 12.65 -8.67
CA ARG A 114 1.90 12.30 -8.78
C ARG A 114 2.20 10.81 -8.91
N GLU A 115 2.82 10.45 -10.05
CA GLU A 115 3.48 9.17 -10.34
C GLU A 115 4.73 8.94 -9.45
N VAL A 116 5.00 7.70 -9.07
CA VAL A 116 6.31 7.29 -8.53
C VAL A 116 7.31 7.16 -9.68
N LYS A 117 7.85 8.29 -10.14
CA LYS A 117 9.03 8.32 -11.00
C LYS A 117 10.30 8.46 -10.14
N PRO A 118 11.33 7.60 -10.31
CA PRO A 118 12.67 7.98 -9.93
C PRO A 118 13.07 9.18 -10.81
N LEU A 119 13.37 10.31 -10.16
CA LEU A 119 13.70 11.62 -10.75
C LEU A 119 14.62 11.54 -11.99
N PRO A 120 14.48 12.47 -12.96
CA PRO A 120 15.04 13.81 -12.78
C PRO A 120 14.14 14.98 -13.22
N GLY A 121 14.40 16.15 -12.62
CA GLY A 121 14.34 17.43 -13.33
C GLY A 121 13.03 18.24 -13.24
N ARG A 122 13.10 19.29 -12.40
CA ARG A 122 12.38 20.56 -12.49
C ARG A 122 10.89 20.59 -12.08
N ALA A 123 10.68 21.39 -11.04
CA ALA A 123 9.44 21.82 -10.42
C ALA A 123 8.21 21.85 -11.33
N LYS A 124 7.19 21.07 -10.95
CA LYS A 124 5.79 21.48 -11.08
C LYS A 124 5.19 21.54 -9.68
N SER A 125 4.43 22.62 -9.48
CA SER A 125 3.86 23.13 -8.23
C SER A 125 3.62 22.04 -7.18
N ALA A 126 4.37 22.09 -6.08
CA ALA A 126 4.11 21.24 -4.94
C ALA A 126 2.99 21.90 -4.12
N GLU A 127 1.86 21.22 -4.03
CA GLU A 127 0.92 21.47 -2.94
C GLU A 127 1.69 21.48 -1.61
N TYR A 128 1.38 22.45 -0.76
CA TYR A 128 2.10 22.74 0.49
C TYR A 128 2.10 21.50 1.40
N LYS A 129 3.21 20.78 1.41
CA LYS A 129 3.42 19.60 2.24
C LYS A 129 4.00 20.05 3.58
N ASP A 130 3.25 19.87 4.66
CA ASP A 130 3.73 20.17 6.01
C ASP A 130 4.76 19.12 6.46
N TRP A 131 6.04 19.47 6.34
CA TRP A 131 7.14 18.58 6.70
C TRP A 131 7.27 18.33 8.20
N LYS A 132 6.81 19.27 9.04
CA LYS A 132 6.79 19.08 10.49
C LYS A 132 5.78 18.01 10.87
N TRP A 133 4.57 18.07 10.29
CA TRP A 133 3.57 17.01 10.43
C TRP A 133 4.07 15.66 9.88
N MET A 134 4.71 15.66 8.70
CA MET A 134 5.33 14.46 8.14
C MET A 134 6.37 13.82 9.06
N PHE A 135 7.19 14.65 9.70
CA PHE A 135 8.20 14.23 10.67
C PHE A 135 7.54 13.63 11.92
N ARG A 136 6.50 14.30 12.45
CA ARG A 136 5.74 13.83 13.63
C ARG A 136 5.15 12.45 13.38
N ILE A 137 4.41 12.28 12.28
CA ILE A 137 3.83 10.98 11.91
C ILE A 137 4.93 9.93 11.74
N SER A 138 6.01 10.23 11.02
CA SER A 138 7.09 9.24 10.81
C SER A 138 7.77 8.86 12.11
N SER A 139 7.87 9.78 13.06
CA SER A 139 8.38 9.52 14.39
C SER A 139 7.42 8.69 15.25
N ASN A 140 6.10 8.91 15.11
CA ASN A 140 5.07 8.12 15.77
C ASN A 140 5.13 6.67 15.27
N TRP A 141 5.21 6.46 13.96
CA TRP A 141 5.44 5.15 13.35
C TRP A 141 6.72 4.48 13.85
N LYS A 142 7.85 5.21 13.90
CA LYS A 142 9.14 4.67 14.37
C LYS A 142 9.10 4.24 15.85
N ARG A 143 8.24 4.86 16.67
CA ARG A 143 8.11 4.56 18.10
C ARG A 143 6.89 3.70 18.44
N GLY A 144 6.08 3.35 17.45
CA GLY A 144 4.79 2.66 17.66
C GLY A 144 3.75 3.49 18.42
N ARG A 145 3.88 4.82 18.50
CA ARG A 145 2.92 5.68 19.20
C ARG A 145 1.69 5.92 18.33
N CYS A 146 0.51 5.50 18.79
CA CYS A 146 -0.74 5.73 18.10
C CYS A 146 -1.90 6.01 19.08
N LEU A 147 -2.91 6.72 18.60
CA LEU A 147 -4.24 6.77 19.20
C LEU A 147 -5.02 5.53 18.76
N VAL A 148 -5.67 4.85 19.70
CA VAL A 148 -6.52 3.69 19.42
C VAL A 148 -7.97 4.14 19.42
N GLU A 149 -8.69 3.83 18.34
CA GLU A 149 -10.11 4.10 18.17
C GLU A 149 -10.83 2.78 17.90
N GLU A 150 -11.84 2.51 18.71
CA GLU A 150 -12.71 1.35 18.55
C GLU A 150 -14.05 1.88 18.03
N PRO A 151 -14.42 1.60 16.76
CA PRO A 151 -15.72 2.02 16.25
C PRO A 151 -16.84 1.40 17.11
N GLU A 152 -17.76 2.23 17.61
CA GLU A 152 -18.81 1.89 18.60
C GLU A 152 -19.66 0.65 18.24
N GLU A 153 -19.70 0.24 16.97
CA GLU A 153 -20.43 -0.96 16.52
C GLU A 153 -19.84 -2.29 17.04
N SER A 154 -18.60 -2.33 17.56
CA SER A 154 -18.09 -3.56 18.20
C SER A 154 -18.84 -3.93 19.50
N LEU A 155 -19.67 -3.05 20.04
CA LEU A 155 -20.48 -3.34 21.23
C LEU A 155 -21.88 -3.88 20.91
N MET A 156 -22.40 -3.66 19.69
CA MET A 156 -23.74 -4.15 19.30
C MET A 156 -23.72 -5.56 18.70
N ASP A 157 -22.61 -5.97 18.09
CA ASP A 157 -22.43 -7.36 17.62
C ASP A 157 -22.10 -8.34 18.74
N VAL A 158 -21.55 -7.87 19.87
CA VAL A 158 -21.30 -8.71 21.06
C VAL A 158 -22.62 -9.16 21.71
N GLN A 159 -23.63 -8.28 21.77
CA GLN A 159 -24.95 -8.63 22.29
C GLN A 159 -25.73 -9.54 21.33
N SER A 160 -25.51 -9.42 20.02
CA SER A 160 -26.11 -10.31 19.02
C SER A 160 -25.43 -11.69 18.99
N ALA A 161 -24.12 -11.76 19.24
CA ALA A 161 -23.36 -13.00 19.38
C ALA A 161 -23.70 -13.76 20.67
N LEU A 162 -24.03 -13.05 21.76
CA LEU A 162 -24.43 -13.66 23.03
C LEU A 162 -25.87 -14.23 23.02
N HIS A 163 -26.73 -13.80 22.10
CA HIS A 163 -28.09 -14.35 21.95
C HIS A 163 -28.23 -15.39 20.83
N SER A 164 -27.20 -15.58 20.01
CA SER A 164 -27.14 -16.64 18.99
C SER A 164 -26.20 -17.79 19.37
N SER A 165 -25.76 -17.85 20.63
CA SER A 165 -24.87 -18.89 21.18
C SER A 165 -25.60 -20.11 21.76
N THR A 166 -26.85 -20.36 21.36
CA THR A 166 -27.57 -21.58 21.71
C THR A 166 -28.13 -22.22 20.44
N LEU A 167 -27.46 -23.31 20.01
CA LEU A 167 -27.81 -24.20 18.90
C LEU A 167 -27.59 -23.66 17.47
N ASN A 168 -26.31 -23.54 17.07
CA ASN A 168 -25.74 -23.92 15.74
C ASN A 168 -24.34 -23.31 15.49
N SER A 169 -23.45 -23.38 16.49
CA SER A 169 -22.10 -22.82 16.44
C SER A 169 -21.06 -23.75 15.78
N HIS A 170 -21.31 -24.19 14.54
CA HIS A 170 -20.37 -25.07 13.83
C HIS A 170 -20.27 -24.79 12.33
N VAL A 171 -20.17 -23.51 11.93
CA VAL A 171 -19.46 -23.13 10.69
C VAL A 171 -18.75 -21.79 10.93
N ILE A 172 -17.62 -21.83 11.61
CA ILE A 172 -16.68 -20.70 11.63
C ILE A 172 -16.09 -20.65 10.21
N GLY A 173 -16.52 -19.70 9.40
CA GLY A 173 -15.85 -19.39 8.14
C GLY A 173 -14.41 -18.99 8.45
N ASP A 174 -13.46 -19.67 7.83
CA ASP A 174 -11.99 -19.53 7.96
C ASP A 174 -11.43 -18.18 7.43
N GLY A 175 -12.24 -17.12 7.48
CA GLY A 175 -11.91 -15.79 6.94
C GLY A 175 -12.01 -14.72 8.01
N GLY A 176 -10.92 -13.97 8.21
CA GLY A 176 -10.99 -12.65 8.84
C GLY A 176 -11.65 -11.63 7.90
N GLU A 177 -12.21 -10.56 8.46
CA GLU A 177 -12.89 -9.52 7.69
C GLU A 177 -11.99 -8.92 6.61
N HIS A 178 -12.47 -8.75 5.39
CA HIS A 178 -11.68 -8.10 4.34
C HIS A 178 -11.63 -6.60 4.59
N ILE A 179 -10.45 -6.07 4.93
CA ILE A 179 -10.23 -4.62 5.12
C ILE A 179 -9.43 -4.07 3.94
N ILE A 180 -9.91 -2.98 3.35
CA ILE A 180 -9.15 -2.15 2.42
C ILE A 180 -9.28 -0.68 2.80
N LEU A 181 -8.17 0.06 2.72
CA LEU A 181 -8.15 1.50 2.95
C LEU A 181 -8.17 2.25 1.61
N ALA A 182 -9.13 3.17 1.48
CA ALA A 182 -9.29 4.05 0.33
C ALA A 182 -9.19 5.51 0.77
N GLY A 183 -7.98 5.95 1.14
CA GLY A 183 -7.71 7.32 1.57
C GLY A 183 -8.37 7.54 2.94
N PRO A 184 -9.29 8.51 3.10
CA PRO A 184 -10.03 8.67 4.36
C PRO A 184 -11.00 7.53 4.64
N LEU A 185 -11.36 6.73 3.64
CA LEU A 185 -12.37 5.68 3.77
C LEU A 185 -11.77 4.35 4.23
N THR A 186 -12.49 3.66 5.12
CA THR A 186 -12.22 2.27 5.52
C THR A 186 -13.32 1.40 4.95
N ILE A 187 -12.95 0.46 4.08
CA ILE A 187 -13.88 -0.47 3.43
C ILE A 187 -13.73 -1.82 4.12
N THR A 188 -14.81 -2.35 4.68
CA THR A 188 -14.86 -3.67 5.31
C THR A 188 -15.90 -4.56 4.64
N ALA A 189 -15.57 -5.84 4.48
CA ALA A 189 -16.52 -6.85 4.05
C ALA A 189 -16.37 -8.10 4.89
N SER A 190 -17.51 -8.65 5.32
CA SER A 190 -17.53 -9.90 6.07
C SER A 190 -17.41 -11.09 5.11
N PRO A 191 -16.61 -12.11 5.45
CA PRO A 191 -16.51 -13.35 4.69
C PRO A 191 -17.64 -14.34 5.03
N LYS A 192 -18.63 -13.93 5.84
CA LYS A 192 -19.82 -14.74 6.14
C LYS A 192 -20.67 -14.91 4.88
N LEU A 193 -21.45 -16.00 4.85
CA LEU A 193 -22.40 -16.28 3.78
C LEU A 193 -23.65 -15.39 3.94
N PHE A 194 -24.00 -14.67 2.88
CA PHE A 194 -25.20 -13.84 2.80
C PHE A 194 -25.92 -14.08 1.47
N GLU A 195 -27.24 -13.91 1.44
CA GLU A 195 -27.97 -13.85 0.16
C GLU A 195 -27.60 -12.59 -0.64
N LYS A 196 -27.35 -11.49 0.07
CA LYS A 196 -26.92 -10.19 -0.46
C LYS A 196 -25.76 -9.66 0.39
N PRO A 197 -24.50 -10.00 0.06
CA PRO A 197 -23.37 -9.65 0.91
C PRO A 197 -23.17 -8.14 1.01
N PRO A 198 -23.19 -7.57 2.24
CA PRO A 198 -22.96 -6.16 2.46
C PRO A 198 -21.47 -5.82 2.51
N ILE A 199 -21.10 -4.68 1.93
CA ILE A 199 -19.79 -4.04 2.03
C ILE A 199 -20.01 -2.75 2.82
N SER A 200 -19.36 -2.60 3.95
CA SER A 200 -19.45 -1.39 4.77
C SER A 200 -18.33 -0.43 4.41
N ILE A 201 -18.66 0.82 4.12
CA ILE A 201 -17.70 1.90 3.87
C ILE A 201 -17.86 2.93 4.97
N ILE A 202 -16.80 3.13 5.74
CA ILE A 202 -16.75 4.06 6.86
C ILE A 202 -15.92 5.27 6.43
N ASP A 203 -16.52 6.46 6.49
CA ASP A 203 -15.82 7.73 6.23
C ASP A 203 -15.01 8.21 7.45
N GLN A 204 -14.17 9.23 7.27
CA GLN A 204 -13.40 9.90 8.33
C GLN A 204 -14.26 10.44 9.48
N HIS A 205 -15.55 10.69 9.24
CA HIS A 205 -16.54 11.11 10.24
C HIS A 205 -17.32 9.93 10.85
N TYR A 206 -16.83 8.70 10.71
CA TYR A 206 -17.49 7.47 11.17
C TYR A 206 -18.88 7.24 10.57
N ARG A 207 -19.18 7.86 9.42
CA ARG A 207 -20.42 7.62 8.69
C ARG A 207 -20.33 6.32 7.90
N LYS A 208 -21.20 5.37 8.24
CA LYS A 208 -21.30 4.07 7.57
C LYS A 208 -22.22 4.15 6.36
N HIS A 209 -21.72 3.69 5.23
CA HIS A 209 -22.46 3.52 3.99
C HIS A 209 -22.39 2.05 3.60
N THR A 210 -23.56 1.42 3.41
CA THR A 210 -23.62 0.01 3.06
C THR A 210 -23.85 -0.14 1.57
N LEU A 211 -22.94 -0.83 0.93
CA LEU A 211 -23.00 -1.28 -0.45
C LEU A 211 -23.50 -2.73 -0.48
N ILE A 212 -24.40 -3.06 -1.38
CA ILE A 212 -24.89 -4.42 -1.54
C ILE A 212 -24.39 -4.97 -2.88
N CYS A 213 -23.68 -6.11 -2.83
CA CYS A 213 -23.29 -6.83 -4.02
C CYS A 213 -24.34 -7.89 -4.34
N GLU A 214 -25.25 -7.61 -5.27
CA GLU A 214 -26.29 -8.56 -5.64
C GLU A 214 -25.74 -9.65 -6.58
N PRO A 215 -25.77 -10.94 -6.16
CA PRO A 215 -25.40 -12.05 -7.03
C PRO A 215 -26.47 -12.25 -8.11
N ALA A 216 -26.09 -12.81 -9.27
CA ALA A 216 -27.07 -13.06 -10.34
C ALA A 216 -27.87 -14.35 -10.14
N GLU A 217 -27.40 -15.28 -9.31
CA GLU A 217 -28.17 -16.45 -8.87
C GLU A 217 -28.56 -16.27 -7.40
N PRO A 218 -29.83 -16.55 -7.03
CA PRO A 218 -30.24 -16.55 -5.64
C PRO A 218 -29.54 -17.71 -4.92
N GLY A 219 -28.83 -17.39 -3.83
CA GLY A 219 -28.16 -18.35 -2.99
C GLY A 219 -27.23 -17.68 -1.99
N PRO A 220 -26.79 -18.39 -0.93
CA PRO A 220 -25.81 -17.86 0.00
C PRO A 220 -24.44 -17.72 -0.68
N VAL A 221 -23.92 -16.51 -0.70
CA VAL A 221 -22.64 -16.15 -1.32
C VAL A 221 -21.79 -15.39 -0.29
N GLN A 222 -20.48 -15.60 -0.33
CA GLN A 222 -19.51 -14.86 0.49
C GLN A 222 -18.62 -14.00 -0.40
N ILE A 223 -18.18 -12.87 0.12
CA ILE A 223 -17.11 -12.07 -0.48
C ILE A 223 -15.80 -12.77 -0.19
N THR A 224 -15.02 -13.07 -1.22
CA THR A 224 -13.75 -13.82 -1.12
C THR A 224 -12.54 -12.89 -1.16
N THR A 225 -12.64 -11.81 -1.93
CA THR A 225 -11.60 -10.80 -2.00
C THR A 225 -12.18 -9.49 -2.51
N LEU A 226 -11.49 -8.40 -2.18
CA LEU A 226 -11.77 -7.06 -2.65
C LEU A 226 -10.48 -6.50 -3.29
N ALA A 227 -10.62 -5.63 -4.28
CA ALA A 227 -9.49 -4.91 -4.86
C ALA A 227 -9.90 -3.47 -5.23
N LEU A 228 -9.13 -2.49 -4.77
CA LEU A 228 -9.27 -1.11 -5.24
C LEU A 228 -8.52 -0.89 -6.54
N ASP A 229 -9.02 0.04 -7.34
CA ASP A 229 -8.34 0.52 -8.52
C ASP A 229 -7.01 1.19 -8.15
N GLN A 230 -5.97 0.77 -8.85
CA GLN A 230 -4.63 1.31 -8.75
C GLN A 230 -4.28 2.23 -9.93
N SER A 231 -5.26 2.63 -10.73
CA SER A 231 -5.09 3.67 -11.76
C SER A 231 -5.24 5.09 -11.17
N PRO A 232 -4.70 6.13 -11.83
CA PRO A 232 -4.98 7.51 -11.47
C PRO A 232 -6.48 7.80 -11.43
N PRO A 233 -7.05 8.26 -10.30
CA PRO A 233 -8.47 8.50 -10.20
C PRO A 233 -8.89 9.60 -11.17
N SER A 234 -9.84 9.29 -12.04
CA SER A 234 -10.54 10.29 -12.85
C SER A 234 -11.49 11.07 -11.93
N HIS A 235 -11.26 12.38 -11.76
CA HIS A 235 -12.18 13.30 -11.09
C HIS A 235 -12.64 12.89 -9.67
N GLY A 236 -11.76 12.32 -8.84
CA GLY A 236 -12.09 11.99 -7.44
C GLY A 236 -13.01 10.77 -7.26
N HIS A 237 -13.29 10.04 -8.34
CA HIS A 237 -13.98 8.76 -8.29
C HIS A 237 -13.01 7.62 -7.95
N LEU A 238 -13.44 6.75 -7.05
CA LEU A 238 -12.78 5.51 -6.68
C LEU A 238 -13.54 4.35 -7.31
N SER A 239 -12.81 3.34 -7.75
CA SER A 239 -13.41 2.09 -8.24
C SER A 239 -13.00 0.91 -7.34
N LEU A 240 -13.98 0.13 -6.90
CA LEU A 240 -13.82 -1.04 -6.05
C LEU A 240 -14.34 -2.28 -6.79
N ALA A 241 -13.48 -3.28 -6.96
CA ALA A 241 -13.85 -4.60 -7.44
C ALA A 241 -14.15 -5.53 -6.25
N CYS A 242 -15.31 -6.17 -6.28
CA CYS A 242 -15.77 -7.15 -5.31
C CYS A 242 -15.92 -8.52 -5.97
N PHE A 243 -15.33 -9.55 -5.36
CA PHE A 243 -15.30 -10.92 -5.90
C PHE A 243 -16.05 -11.88 -4.97
N LEU A 244 -16.98 -12.62 -5.56
CA LEU A 244 -17.87 -13.54 -4.87
C LEU A 244 -17.35 -14.98 -4.92
N SER A 245 -17.77 -15.83 -3.98
CA SER A 245 -17.40 -17.26 -3.95
C SER A 245 -17.87 -18.05 -5.18
N THR A 246 -18.93 -17.57 -5.84
CA THR A 246 -19.45 -18.10 -7.11
C THR A 246 -18.49 -17.88 -8.29
N GLY A 247 -17.52 -16.96 -8.15
CA GLY A 247 -16.62 -16.51 -9.22
C GLY A 247 -17.12 -15.31 -10.00
N GLU A 248 -18.32 -14.83 -9.66
CA GLU A 248 -18.84 -13.55 -10.15
C GLU A 248 -18.07 -12.39 -9.52
N PHE A 249 -17.95 -11.29 -10.25
CA PHE A 249 -17.42 -10.06 -9.68
C PHE A 249 -18.12 -8.83 -10.21
N ALA A 250 -18.19 -7.81 -9.37
CA ALA A 250 -18.78 -6.51 -9.68
C ALA A 250 -17.75 -5.41 -9.43
N ILE A 251 -17.73 -4.40 -10.28
CA ILE A 251 -16.91 -3.19 -10.10
C ILE A 251 -17.84 -2.01 -9.85
N PHE A 252 -17.71 -1.42 -8.68
CA PHE A 252 -18.45 -0.25 -8.24
C PHE A 252 -17.59 1.00 -8.37
N GLU A 253 -18.17 2.08 -8.85
CA GLU A 253 -17.57 3.41 -8.92
C GLU A 253 -18.33 4.33 -7.95
N PHE A 254 -17.59 5.07 -7.13
CA PHE A 254 -18.17 5.99 -6.15
C PHE A 254 -17.24 7.18 -5.89
N ASN A 255 -17.81 8.29 -5.43
CA ASN A 255 -17.02 9.46 -5.08
C ASN A 255 -16.50 9.35 -3.65
N ALA A 256 -15.21 9.64 -3.43
CA ALA A 256 -14.59 9.61 -2.11
C ALA A 256 -15.20 10.64 -1.12
N THR A 257 -15.72 11.77 -1.60
CA THR A 257 -16.29 12.83 -0.75
C THR A 257 -17.82 12.74 -0.59
N ALA A 258 -18.48 12.05 -1.52
CA ALA A 258 -19.92 11.86 -1.54
C ALA A 258 -20.24 10.36 -1.63
N THR A 259 -19.98 9.67 -0.52
CA THR A 259 -20.11 8.22 -0.36
C THR A 259 -21.57 7.72 -0.43
N SER A 260 -22.54 8.57 -0.77
CA SER A 260 -23.95 8.20 -0.93
C SER A 260 -24.30 7.70 -2.34
N HIS A 261 -23.50 8.02 -3.36
CA HIS A 261 -23.77 7.64 -4.74
C HIS A 261 -22.80 6.55 -5.21
N PHE A 262 -23.31 5.32 -5.25
CA PHE A 262 -22.61 4.17 -5.79
C PHE A 262 -23.21 3.77 -7.13
N SER A 263 -22.35 3.56 -8.13
CA SER A 263 -22.76 3.05 -9.43
C SER A 263 -22.04 1.75 -9.74
N ARG A 264 -22.76 0.71 -10.15
CA ARG A 264 -22.16 -0.54 -10.64
C ARG A 264 -21.80 -0.36 -12.11
N LYS A 265 -20.51 -0.26 -12.42
CA LYS A 265 -19.99 -0.02 -13.77
C LYS A 265 -19.84 -1.28 -14.58
N PHE A 266 -19.25 -2.31 -13.97
CA PHE A 266 -19.03 -3.59 -14.62
C PHE A 266 -19.55 -4.73 -13.76
N TYR A 267 -20.03 -5.77 -14.42
CA TYR A 267 -20.43 -7.01 -13.81
C TYR A 267 -19.98 -8.16 -14.70
N TYR A 268 -19.35 -9.17 -14.11
CA TYR A 268 -18.89 -10.35 -14.80
C TYR A 268 -19.48 -11.59 -14.15
N ARG A 269 -20.02 -12.45 -15.01
CA ARG A 269 -20.48 -13.79 -14.66
C ARG A 269 -19.70 -14.84 -15.43
N PRO A 270 -19.05 -15.79 -14.75
CA PRO A 270 -18.46 -16.95 -15.41
C PRO A 270 -19.52 -17.76 -16.17
N THR A 271 -19.19 -18.22 -17.38
CA THR A 271 -20.07 -19.08 -18.18
C THR A 271 -20.22 -20.48 -17.58
N ARG A 272 -19.18 -20.98 -16.89
CA ARG A 272 -19.21 -22.23 -16.12
C ARG A 272 -18.42 -22.04 -14.83
N ARG A 273 -18.92 -22.61 -13.74
CA ARG A 273 -18.17 -22.71 -12.49
C ARG A 273 -17.06 -23.75 -12.67
N SER A 274 -15.83 -23.33 -12.48
CA SER A 274 -14.63 -24.17 -12.55
C SER A 274 -13.74 -23.85 -11.34
N SER A 275 -12.81 -24.74 -10.98
CA SER A 275 -11.76 -24.47 -9.99
C SER A 275 -10.92 -23.22 -10.31
N ARG A 276 -10.94 -22.76 -11.56
CA ARG A 276 -10.34 -21.49 -12.00
C ARG A 276 -11.13 -20.26 -11.57
N THR A 277 -12.46 -20.36 -11.55
CA THR A 277 -13.34 -19.21 -11.34
C THR A 277 -13.90 -19.21 -9.92
N SER A 278 -14.03 -20.37 -9.28
CA SER A 278 -14.47 -20.48 -7.90
C SER A 278 -13.37 -20.06 -6.93
N ASN A 279 -13.79 -19.37 -5.86
CA ASN A 279 -12.97 -18.99 -4.73
C ASN A 279 -11.68 -18.22 -5.09
N ILE A 280 -11.85 -16.93 -5.39
CA ILE A 280 -10.76 -16.02 -5.74
C ILE A 280 -10.05 -15.55 -4.47
N ILE A 281 -8.80 -15.97 -4.27
CA ILE A 281 -8.03 -15.67 -3.05
C ILE A 281 -7.40 -14.28 -3.07
N ARG A 282 -7.06 -13.77 -4.27
CA ARG A 282 -6.45 -12.46 -4.48
C ARG A 282 -6.88 -11.87 -5.82
N ALA A 283 -7.00 -10.55 -5.86
CA ALA A 283 -7.18 -9.81 -7.09
C ALA A 283 -6.30 -8.54 -7.08
N ALA A 284 -5.95 -8.08 -8.27
CA ALA A 284 -5.31 -6.79 -8.50
C ALA A 284 -6.06 -6.08 -9.63
N TYR A 285 -6.37 -4.80 -9.41
CA TYR A 285 -7.13 -3.99 -10.36
C TYR A 285 -6.34 -2.72 -10.69
N TYR A 286 -6.08 -2.49 -11.97
CA TYR A 286 -5.53 -1.24 -12.48
C TYR A 286 -6.29 -0.94 -13.76
N HIS A 287 -7.21 0.02 -13.76
CA HIS A 287 -8.05 0.28 -14.93
C HIS A 287 -7.23 0.47 -16.22
N PRO A 288 -7.52 -0.26 -17.33
CA PRO A 288 -8.65 -1.18 -17.57
C PRO A 288 -8.34 -2.68 -17.36
N LEU A 289 -7.26 -3.05 -16.68
CA LEU A 289 -6.83 -4.43 -16.42
C LEU A 289 -7.27 -4.94 -15.04
N VAL A 290 -7.95 -6.08 -15.01
CA VAL A 290 -8.22 -6.84 -13.76
C VAL A 290 -7.52 -8.19 -13.84
N VAL A 291 -6.81 -8.56 -12.78
CA VAL A 291 -6.19 -9.87 -12.65
C VAL A 291 -6.70 -10.55 -11.38
N THR A 292 -7.14 -11.79 -11.52
CA THR A 292 -7.60 -12.61 -10.39
C THR A 292 -6.71 -13.84 -10.23
N LEU A 293 -6.55 -14.28 -8.99
CA LEU A 293 -5.87 -15.51 -8.61
C LEU A 293 -6.83 -16.38 -7.80
N ALA A 294 -7.15 -17.55 -8.32
CA ALA A 294 -8.00 -18.53 -7.66
C ALA A 294 -7.20 -19.41 -6.68
N ASN A 295 -7.92 -20.10 -5.77
CA ASN A 295 -7.31 -21.03 -4.83
C ASN A 295 -6.54 -22.19 -5.51
N SER A 296 -6.95 -22.58 -6.73
CA SER A 296 -6.25 -23.56 -7.57
C SER A 296 -4.93 -23.05 -8.19
N PHE A 297 -4.50 -21.85 -7.81
CA PHE A 297 -3.34 -21.16 -8.38
C PHE A 297 -3.45 -20.91 -9.91
N SER A 298 -4.69 -20.74 -10.38
CA SER A 298 -5.00 -20.26 -11.73
C SER A 298 -5.16 -18.75 -11.74
N LEU A 299 -4.37 -18.06 -12.56
CA LEU A 299 -4.37 -16.63 -12.75
C LEU A 299 -5.15 -16.25 -14.01
N SER A 300 -6.25 -15.51 -13.86
CA SER A 300 -7.10 -15.08 -14.97
C SER A 300 -6.95 -13.58 -15.22
N ILE A 301 -6.82 -13.20 -16.49
CA ILE A 301 -6.59 -11.82 -16.93
C ILE A 301 -7.84 -11.33 -17.66
N TYR A 302 -8.39 -10.20 -17.21
CA TYR A 302 -9.59 -9.58 -17.74
C TYR A 302 -9.30 -8.16 -18.23
N ASP A 303 -9.80 -7.84 -19.41
CA ASP A 303 -9.74 -6.53 -20.04
C ASP A 303 -11.12 -5.85 -19.95
N LEU A 304 -11.14 -4.62 -19.46
CA LEU A 304 -12.34 -3.78 -19.30
C LEU A 304 -12.42 -2.65 -20.35
N SER A 305 -11.45 -2.57 -21.27
CA SER A 305 -11.32 -1.43 -22.17
C SER A 305 -12.44 -1.32 -23.22
N SER A 306 -13.17 -2.41 -23.48
CA SER A 306 -14.28 -2.46 -24.43
C SER A 306 -15.65 -2.09 -23.84
N GLY A 307 -15.72 -1.63 -22.59
CA GLY A 307 -16.99 -1.36 -21.90
C GLY A 307 -17.73 -2.62 -21.41
N THR A 308 -17.18 -3.80 -21.65
CA THR A 308 -17.63 -5.09 -21.12
C THR A 308 -16.44 -5.85 -20.57
N VAL A 309 -16.67 -6.75 -19.62
CA VAL A 309 -15.60 -7.58 -19.06
C VAL A 309 -15.25 -8.69 -20.03
N ARG A 310 -14.03 -8.64 -20.60
CA ARG A 310 -13.53 -9.68 -21.50
C ARG A 310 -12.40 -10.45 -20.84
N HIS A 311 -12.60 -11.76 -20.66
CA HIS A 311 -11.50 -12.66 -20.29
C HIS A 311 -10.54 -12.84 -21.47
N THR A 312 -9.24 -12.65 -21.24
CA THR A 312 -8.21 -12.69 -22.28
C THR A 312 -7.36 -13.96 -22.20
N GLN A 313 -6.76 -14.22 -21.04
CA GLN A 313 -5.81 -15.31 -20.84
C GLN A 313 -5.94 -15.91 -19.44
N THR A 314 -5.57 -17.18 -19.32
CA THR A 314 -5.36 -17.81 -18.02
C THR A 314 -4.02 -18.50 -17.98
N LEU A 315 -3.28 -18.29 -16.89
CA LEU A 315 -2.03 -18.97 -16.57
C LEU A 315 -2.24 -19.87 -15.35
N SER A 316 -1.59 -21.02 -15.30
CA SER A 316 -1.63 -21.94 -14.15
C SER A 316 -0.22 -22.36 -13.77
N ALA A 317 0.05 -22.47 -12.47
CA ALA A 317 1.32 -22.98 -11.96
C ALA A 317 1.12 -24.20 -11.06
N PHE A 318 1.99 -25.20 -11.22
CA PHE A 318 1.97 -26.43 -10.42
C PHE A 318 2.98 -26.41 -9.27
N THR A 319 3.89 -25.44 -9.27
CA THR A 319 4.99 -25.34 -8.29
C THR A 319 4.83 -24.13 -7.37
N SER A 320 3.64 -23.56 -7.32
CA SER A 320 3.33 -22.31 -6.62
C SER A 320 2.07 -22.51 -5.79
N TYR A 321 2.12 -22.07 -4.54
CA TYR A 321 1.09 -22.37 -3.55
C TYR A 321 0.74 -21.12 -2.74
N PRO A 322 -0.49 -21.02 -2.20
CA PRO A 322 -0.83 -20.00 -1.22
C PRO A 322 -0.02 -20.18 0.07
N PRO A 323 0.13 -19.13 0.91
CA PRO A 323 -0.32 -17.76 0.69
C PRO A 323 0.40 -17.04 -0.47
N ALA A 324 -0.33 -16.14 -1.14
CA ALA A 324 0.19 -15.36 -2.25
C ALA A 324 -0.24 -13.88 -2.17
N SER A 325 0.53 -13.03 -2.85
CA SER A 325 0.24 -11.60 -2.99
C SER A 325 0.49 -11.13 -4.43
N LEU A 326 -0.29 -10.13 -4.84
CA LEU A 326 -0.28 -9.54 -6.17
C LEU A 326 -0.06 -8.03 -6.04
N VAL A 327 0.85 -7.51 -6.87
CA VAL A 327 1.08 -6.07 -7.06
C VAL A 327 1.08 -5.78 -8.55
N LEU A 328 0.17 -4.91 -8.98
CA LEU A 328 0.03 -4.50 -10.37
C LEU A 328 0.53 -3.06 -10.52
N SER A 329 1.28 -2.80 -11.58
CA SER A 329 1.83 -1.48 -11.88
C SER A 329 1.76 -1.24 -13.38
N SER A 330 1.73 0.02 -13.79
CA SER A 330 1.69 0.40 -15.21
C SER A 330 2.93 1.23 -15.54
N PRO A 331 4.02 0.60 -16.03
CA PRO A 331 5.21 1.33 -16.48
C PRO A 331 4.93 2.25 -17.67
N SER A 332 3.91 1.96 -18.47
CA SER A 332 3.48 2.75 -19.63
C SER A 332 1.98 2.58 -19.84
N ALA A 333 1.31 3.53 -20.48
CA ALA A 333 -0.13 3.46 -20.76
C ALA A 333 -0.57 2.17 -21.51
N VAL A 334 0.37 1.48 -22.15
CA VAL A 334 0.13 0.27 -22.97
C VAL A 334 0.71 -1.00 -22.32
N GLN A 335 1.54 -0.86 -21.29
CA GLN A 335 2.23 -1.98 -20.64
C GLN A 335 1.95 -1.99 -19.15
N PHE A 336 1.54 -3.15 -18.66
CA PHE A 336 1.33 -3.45 -17.26
C PHE A 336 2.37 -4.47 -16.80
N LYS A 337 2.80 -4.31 -15.56
CA LYS A 337 3.72 -5.20 -14.87
C LYS A 337 3.04 -5.72 -13.62
N LEU A 338 2.83 -7.02 -13.59
CA LEU A 338 2.30 -7.75 -12.45
C LEU A 338 3.42 -8.52 -11.77
N VAL A 339 3.56 -8.31 -10.46
CA VAL A 339 4.45 -9.09 -9.60
C VAL A 339 3.59 -9.96 -8.69
N ILE A 340 3.90 -11.25 -8.69
CA ILE A 340 3.23 -12.28 -7.91
C ILE A 340 4.26 -12.88 -6.97
N VAL A 341 3.95 -12.93 -5.69
CA VAL A 341 4.75 -13.65 -4.69
C VAL A 341 3.94 -14.79 -4.13
N TYR A 342 4.60 -15.93 -3.90
CA TYR A 342 3.95 -17.17 -3.51
C TYR A 342 4.88 -18.08 -2.70
N SER A 343 4.28 -19.04 -2.00
CA SER A 343 5.00 -20.09 -1.31
C SER A 343 5.41 -21.19 -2.28
N SER A 344 6.65 -21.68 -2.14
CA SER A 344 7.19 -22.79 -2.93
C SER A 344 7.70 -23.88 -1.98
N PRO A 345 7.24 -25.13 -2.11
CA PRO A 345 7.72 -26.23 -1.28
C PRO A 345 9.18 -26.54 -1.60
N VAL A 346 9.91 -26.94 -0.57
CA VAL A 346 11.30 -27.37 -0.63
C VAL A 346 11.45 -28.65 0.19
N TYR A 347 11.96 -29.69 -0.45
CA TYR A 347 12.22 -30.98 0.21
C TYR A 347 13.17 -30.81 1.43
N PRO A 348 13.01 -31.59 2.52
CA PRO A 348 12.00 -32.65 2.74
C PRO A 348 10.62 -32.16 3.21
N ARG A 349 10.54 -31.17 4.11
CA ARG A 349 9.27 -30.65 4.66
C ARG A 349 9.36 -29.15 5.00
N HIS A 350 9.74 -28.35 4.02
CA HIS A 350 9.93 -26.92 4.23
C HIS A 350 9.29 -26.10 3.11
N TRP A 351 9.16 -24.80 3.37
CA TRP A 351 8.71 -23.81 2.43
C TRP A 351 9.76 -22.73 2.24
N SER A 352 9.73 -22.17 1.05
CA SER A 352 10.48 -20.99 0.63
C SER A 352 9.53 -20.04 -0.10
N VAL A 353 10.03 -18.86 -0.48
CA VAL A 353 9.27 -17.89 -1.26
C VAL A 353 9.76 -17.83 -2.71
N GLY A 354 8.80 -17.76 -3.63
CA GLY A 354 9.03 -17.50 -5.05
C GLY A 354 8.37 -16.18 -5.47
N ALA A 355 8.89 -15.61 -6.55
CA ALA A 355 8.32 -14.43 -7.19
C ALA A 355 8.27 -14.62 -8.71
N THR A 356 7.16 -14.23 -9.32
CA THR A 356 6.97 -14.20 -10.77
C THR A 356 6.62 -12.80 -11.21
N GLU A 357 7.31 -12.31 -12.23
CA GLU A 357 6.96 -11.08 -12.93
C GLU A 357 6.31 -11.43 -14.27
N LEU A 358 5.13 -10.85 -14.51
CA LEU A 358 4.42 -10.92 -15.78
C LEU A 358 4.35 -9.52 -16.39
N LEU A 359 4.71 -9.43 -17.66
CA LEU A 359 4.58 -8.23 -18.47
C LEU A 359 3.39 -8.42 -19.39
N ILE A 360 2.41 -7.53 -19.27
CA ILE A 360 1.15 -7.59 -20.02
C ILE A 360 1.11 -6.36 -20.91
N SER A 361 1.02 -6.53 -22.22
CA SER A 361 0.84 -5.40 -23.15
C SER A 361 -0.55 -5.40 -23.75
N ARG A 362 -1.06 -4.21 -24.01
CA ARG A 362 -2.20 -4.02 -24.90
C ARG A 362 -1.67 -3.96 -26.33
N ASN A 363 -1.94 -4.97 -27.14
CA ASN A 363 -1.55 -4.92 -28.54
C ASN A 363 -2.49 -3.94 -29.27
N PRO A 364 -1.99 -2.89 -29.94
CA PRO A 364 -2.85 -2.03 -30.74
C PRO A 364 -3.53 -2.89 -31.83
N PRO A 365 -4.77 -2.56 -32.24
CA PRO A 365 -5.37 -3.26 -33.36
C PRO A 365 -4.48 -3.00 -34.57
N SER A 366 -3.92 -4.06 -35.14
CA SER A 366 -2.96 -4.02 -36.23
C SER A 366 -3.46 -3.12 -37.37
N ALA A 367 -2.88 -1.92 -37.47
CA ALA A 367 -2.91 -1.16 -38.71
C ALA A 367 -1.82 -1.76 -39.60
N THR A 368 -2.25 -2.29 -40.75
CA THR A 368 -1.48 -2.81 -41.90
C THR A 368 -0.64 -4.10 -41.72
N PRO A 369 -0.85 -5.12 -42.59
CA PRO A 369 0.07 -6.23 -42.73
C PRO A 369 1.32 -5.73 -43.47
N ALA A 370 2.38 -5.41 -42.73
CA ALA A 370 3.68 -5.22 -43.36
C ALA A 370 4.20 -6.58 -43.84
N LEU A 371 4.45 -6.65 -45.15
CA LEU A 371 5.04 -7.76 -45.88
C LEU A 371 6.31 -8.32 -45.19
N ALA A 372 6.14 -9.31 -44.32
CA ALA A 372 7.19 -10.25 -43.98
C ALA A 372 7.03 -11.46 -44.92
N MET A 373 7.52 -11.30 -46.15
CA MET A 373 7.79 -12.45 -47.01
C MET A 373 8.96 -13.24 -46.43
N THR A 374 8.64 -14.33 -45.75
CA THR A 374 9.54 -15.49 -45.65
C THR A 374 8.71 -16.74 -45.92
N PRO A 375 8.96 -17.50 -47.00
CA PRO A 375 8.24 -18.72 -47.27
C PRO A 375 8.95 -19.88 -46.56
N SER A 376 8.29 -20.53 -45.60
CA SER A 376 8.46 -21.97 -45.42
C SER A 376 7.48 -22.54 -44.38
N SER A 377 6.75 -23.56 -44.86
CA SER A 377 6.19 -24.69 -44.11
C SER A 377 4.74 -24.57 -43.63
N HIS A 378 3.92 -25.30 -44.38
CA HIS A 378 2.48 -25.50 -44.33
C HIS A 378 1.94 -25.95 -42.96
N SER A 379 0.90 -25.27 -42.49
CA SER A 379 -0.20 -25.89 -41.74
C SER A 379 -1.48 -25.08 -41.96
N PHE A 380 -2.52 -25.75 -42.43
CA PHE A 380 -3.85 -25.22 -42.72
C PHE A 380 -4.44 -24.39 -41.55
N THR A 381 -4.77 -23.13 -41.80
CA THR A 381 -5.83 -22.40 -41.08
C THR A 381 -6.49 -21.37 -42.00
N GLU A 382 -7.82 -21.42 -42.06
CA GLU A 382 -8.68 -20.51 -42.83
C GLU A 382 -8.47 -19.04 -42.46
N GLU A 383 -8.37 -18.19 -43.49
CA GLU A 383 -8.36 -16.74 -43.38
C GLU A 383 -9.73 -16.20 -42.93
N PHE A 384 -9.87 -15.83 -41.65
CA PHE A 384 -10.94 -14.93 -41.22
C PHE A 384 -10.42 -13.50 -41.07
N ARG A 385 -10.87 -12.66 -42.00
CA ARG A 385 -10.61 -11.23 -42.15
C ARG A 385 -11.50 -10.41 -41.20
N TYR A 386 -11.04 -10.13 -39.97
CA TYR A 386 -11.52 -9.03 -39.12
C TYR A 386 -10.34 -8.45 -38.31
N PRO A 387 -10.21 -7.13 -38.11
CA PRO A 387 -9.22 -6.60 -37.19
C PRO A 387 -9.55 -7.11 -35.77
N LEU A 388 -8.69 -7.96 -35.21
CA LEU A 388 -8.82 -8.38 -33.81
C LEU A 388 -8.86 -7.13 -32.92
N PRO A 389 -9.82 -7.01 -31.98
CA PRO A 389 -9.82 -5.91 -31.02
C PRO A 389 -8.51 -5.93 -30.25
N SER A 390 -7.95 -4.76 -29.93
CA SER A 390 -6.77 -4.66 -29.06
C SER A 390 -7.02 -5.43 -27.77
N THR A 391 -6.36 -6.57 -27.57
CA THR A 391 -6.48 -7.34 -26.32
C THR A 391 -5.22 -7.21 -25.50
N MET A 392 -5.39 -7.19 -24.19
CA MET A 392 -4.30 -7.41 -23.25
C MET A 392 -3.78 -8.85 -23.36
N THR A 393 -2.46 -8.99 -23.52
CA THR A 393 -1.79 -10.29 -23.59
C THR A 393 -0.49 -10.27 -22.82
N VAL A 394 -0.13 -11.39 -22.20
CA VAL A 394 1.17 -11.57 -21.53
C VAL A 394 2.26 -11.68 -22.61
N THR A 395 3.23 -10.79 -22.56
CA THR A 395 4.37 -10.74 -23.49
C THR A 395 5.62 -11.42 -22.93
N ALA A 396 5.81 -11.39 -21.61
CA ALA A 396 6.95 -12.02 -20.98
C ALA A 396 6.64 -12.46 -19.55
N THR A 397 7.29 -13.56 -19.15
CA THR A 397 7.19 -14.17 -17.82
C THR A 397 8.60 -14.42 -17.29
N ARG A 398 8.89 -13.93 -16.09
CA ARG A 398 10.18 -14.15 -15.42
C ARG A 398 9.93 -14.73 -14.03
N ASN A 399 10.49 -15.91 -13.75
CA ASN A 399 10.32 -16.61 -12.48
C ASN A 399 11.60 -16.55 -11.66
N ILE A 400 11.45 -16.41 -10.34
CA ILE A 400 12.54 -16.24 -9.38
C ILE A 400 12.20 -17.06 -8.13
N ARG A 401 13.20 -17.70 -7.53
CA ARG A 401 13.06 -18.39 -6.25
C ARG A 401 14.09 -17.85 -5.27
N ALA A 402 13.74 -17.79 -3.98
CA ALA A 402 14.68 -17.47 -2.92
C ALA A 402 15.75 -18.56 -2.75
N PHE A 403 15.37 -19.79 -3.08
CA PHE A 403 16.23 -20.96 -3.06
C PHE A 403 16.47 -21.42 -4.50
N ASP A 404 17.73 -21.34 -4.93
CA ASP A 404 18.18 -21.82 -6.24
C ASP A 404 19.34 -22.78 -6.02
N VAL A 405 19.22 -24.00 -6.52
CA VAL A 405 20.30 -25.00 -6.44
C VAL A 405 21.17 -24.80 -7.68
N PRO A 406 22.44 -24.38 -7.53
CA PRO A 406 23.32 -24.24 -8.68
C PRO A 406 23.43 -25.56 -9.44
N ASN A 407 23.34 -25.51 -10.76
CA ASN A 407 23.55 -26.68 -11.61
C ASN A 407 25.06 -26.92 -11.77
N GLY A 408 25.51 -28.17 -11.66
CA GLY A 408 26.90 -28.57 -11.93
C GLY A 408 27.80 -28.64 -10.70
N TRP A 409 29.09 -28.37 -10.88
CA TRP A 409 30.09 -28.41 -9.81
C TRP A 409 29.95 -27.19 -8.92
N ILE A 410 29.80 -27.43 -7.62
CA ILE A 410 29.54 -26.39 -6.62
C ILE A 410 30.86 -26.11 -5.90
N ASP A 411 31.32 -24.86 -5.94
CA ASP A 411 32.48 -24.42 -5.18
C ASP A 411 32.16 -24.29 -3.68
N THR A 412 33.18 -24.07 -2.86
CA THR A 412 33.02 -23.96 -1.40
C THR A 412 32.16 -22.76 -1.01
N GLY A 413 32.26 -21.64 -1.73
CA GLY A 413 31.47 -20.43 -1.49
C GLY A 413 29.98 -20.61 -1.80
N ALA A 414 29.65 -21.27 -2.91
CA ALA A 414 28.28 -21.61 -3.27
C ALA A 414 27.70 -22.65 -2.31
N LEU A 415 28.49 -23.64 -1.86
CA LEU A 415 28.06 -24.58 -0.81
C LEU A 415 27.74 -23.87 0.51
N GLN A 416 28.55 -22.88 0.91
CA GLN A 416 28.28 -22.09 2.10
C GLN A 416 27.02 -21.24 1.94
N SER A 417 26.86 -20.56 0.80
CA SER A 417 25.66 -19.79 0.47
C SER A 417 24.40 -20.65 0.48
N MET A 418 24.50 -21.86 -0.08
CA MET A 418 23.43 -22.86 0.00
C MET A 418 23.15 -23.22 1.45
N ARG A 419 24.15 -23.54 2.28
CA ARG A 419 23.95 -23.87 3.70
C ARG A 419 23.23 -22.75 4.45
N GLU A 420 23.59 -21.49 4.18
CA GLU A 420 22.89 -20.34 4.75
C GLU A 420 21.43 -20.26 4.28
N GLN A 421 21.15 -20.45 2.99
CA GLN A 421 19.77 -20.50 2.50
C GLN A 421 18.99 -21.66 3.12
N TRP A 422 19.62 -22.83 3.29
CA TRP A 422 19.03 -24.01 3.94
C TRP A 422 18.72 -23.76 5.42
N SER A 423 19.50 -22.95 6.12
CA SER A 423 19.24 -22.58 7.52
C SER A 423 18.03 -21.64 7.70
N ARG A 424 17.53 -21.04 6.61
CA ARG A 424 16.39 -20.09 6.61
C ARG A 424 15.10 -20.76 6.16
N LYS A 425 14.98 -22.07 6.30
CA LYS A 425 13.76 -22.78 5.91
C LYS A 425 12.63 -22.50 6.90
N VAL A 426 11.40 -22.57 6.42
CA VAL A 426 10.21 -22.40 7.27
C VAL A 426 9.36 -23.65 7.18
N PHE A 427 8.86 -24.15 8.31
CA PHE A 427 8.02 -25.35 8.33
C PHE A 427 6.59 -25.08 7.87
N ASN A 428 6.03 -23.92 8.21
CA ASN A 428 4.71 -23.48 7.78
C ASN A 428 4.74 -21.99 7.40
N VAL A 429 3.95 -21.57 6.41
CA VAL A 429 3.88 -20.18 5.95
C VAL A 429 2.51 -19.61 6.24
N ALA A 430 2.42 -18.64 7.15
CA ALA A 430 1.18 -17.93 7.42
C ALA A 430 0.87 -16.89 6.34
N ALA A 431 1.88 -16.14 5.90
CA ALA A 431 1.70 -15.08 4.91
C ALA A 431 2.95 -14.87 4.05
N ALA A 432 2.72 -14.53 2.77
CA ALA A 432 3.73 -14.04 1.85
C ALA A 432 3.20 -12.75 1.19
N GLN A 433 3.92 -11.64 1.36
CA GLN A 433 3.49 -10.32 0.89
C GLN A 433 4.61 -9.58 0.16
N THR A 434 4.22 -8.67 -0.74
CA THR A 434 5.16 -7.83 -1.48
C THR A 434 4.56 -6.47 -1.80
N ASP A 435 5.44 -5.47 -1.91
CA ASP A 435 5.14 -4.14 -2.47
C ASP A 435 5.75 -3.96 -3.89
N GLY A 436 6.27 -5.04 -4.50
CA GLY A 436 6.98 -5.02 -5.78
C GLY A 436 8.49 -4.75 -5.69
N LYS A 437 9.00 -4.36 -4.53
CA LYS A 437 10.45 -4.19 -4.24
C LYS A 437 10.93 -5.12 -3.12
N TRP A 438 10.15 -5.21 -2.05
CA TRP A 438 10.38 -6.04 -0.90
C TRP A 438 9.44 -7.24 -0.92
N VAL A 439 9.93 -8.35 -0.41
CA VAL A 439 9.16 -9.58 -0.22
C VAL A 439 9.35 -10.03 1.21
N VAL A 440 8.24 -10.24 1.92
CA VAL A 440 8.25 -10.69 3.31
C VAL A 440 7.55 -12.03 3.40
N LEU A 441 8.24 -13.00 3.99
CA LEU A 441 7.72 -14.34 4.28
C LEU A 441 7.55 -14.46 5.80
N ALA A 442 6.31 -14.66 6.25
CA ALA A 442 6.00 -14.85 7.66
C ALA A 442 5.82 -16.33 7.98
N PRO A 443 6.51 -16.85 9.01
CA PRO A 443 6.28 -18.20 9.51
C PRO A 443 4.88 -18.32 10.11
N GLY A 444 4.26 -19.48 9.90
CA GLY A 444 2.99 -19.86 10.50
C GLY A 444 3.15 -20.83 11.66
N ASP A 445 2.05 -21.11 12.34
CA ASP A 445 2.03 -21.98 13.51
C ASP A 445 2.29 -23.45 13.14
N ASN A 446 2.99 -24.17 14.02
CA ASN A 446 3.27 -25.59 13.88
C ASN A 446 2.16 -26.40 14.56
N LEU A 447 1.01 -26.54 13.89
CA LEU A 447 -0.13 -27.31 14.40
C LEU A 447 0.22 -28.79 14.69
N ASP A 448 1.28 -29.33 14.08
CA ASP A 448 1.80 -30.68 14.32
C ASP A 448 2.44 -30.88 15.71
N ALA A 449 2.74 -29.81 16.47
CA ALA A 449 3.28 -29.94 17.83
C ALA A 449 2.19 -30.18 18.90
N ALA A 450 0.95 -29.78 18.61
CA ALA A 450 -0.17 -29.88 19.56
C ALA A 450 -0.97 -31.19 19.43
N CYS A 451 -0.96 -31.83 18.25
CA CYS A 451 -1.68 -33.07 18.03
C CYS A 451 -0.80 -34.31 18.30
N GLY A 452 -0.69 -34.64 19.59
CA GLY A 452 -0.45 -36.02 20.02
C GLY A 452 0.99 -36.54 19.93
N ARG A 453 1.44 -37.06 21.07
CA ARG A 453 2.40 -38.16 21.17
C ARG A 453 2.14 -39.19 20.06
N SER A 454 2.84 -39.08 18.94
CA SER A 454 2.95 -40.13 17.94
C SER A 454 4.42 -40.51 17.88
N PHE A 455 4.67 -41.74 18.29
CA PHE A 455 5.96 -42.40 18.40
C PHE A 455 6.70 -42.38 17.05
N TRP A 456 7.50 -41.36 16.83
CA TRP A 456 8.62 -41.43 15.90
C TRP A 456 9.88 -41.17 16.71
N THR A 457 10.50 -42.25 17.17
CA THR A 457 11.87 -42.26 17.67
C THR A 457 12.76 -41.76 16.54
N PHE A 458 13.07 -40.46 16.57
CA PHE A 458 14.17 -39.94 15.78
C PHE A 458 15.45 -40.67 16.21
N PRO A 459 16.33 -41.09 15.29
CA PRO A 459 17.67 -41.53 15.67
C PRO A 459 18.33 -40.41 16.48
N PRO A 460 19.02 -40.73 17.59
CA PRO A 460 19.65 -39.74 18.45
C PRO A 460 20.79 -39.09 17.65
N GLY A 461 20.52 -37.91 17.09
CA GLY A 461 21.43 -37.23 16.16
C GLY A 461 20.74 -36.20 15.25
N VAL A 462 19.42 -36.30 15.05
CA VAL A 462 18.63 -35.27 14.35
C VAL A 462 17.70 -34.59 15.34
N ALA A 463 18.28 -34.00 16.39
CA ALA A 463 17.57 -32.94 17.11
C ALA A 463 17.26 -31.86 16.06
N SER A 464 15.97 -31.57 15.86
CA SER A 464 15.52 -30.41 15.09
C SER A 464 16.30 -29.21 15.60
N SER A 465 17.25 -28.75 14.80
CA SER A 465 18.14 -27.67 15.19
C SER A 465 17.30 -26.49 15.71
N ALA A 466 17.67 -25.96 16.88
CA ALA A 466 17.14 -24.77 17.54
C ALA A 466 17.32 -23.46 16.72
N LEU A 467 17.38 -23.57 15.39
CA LEU A 467 17.69 -22.52 14.43
C LEU A 467 16.43 -21.87 13.82
N HIS A 468 15.25 -22.35 14.17
CA HIS A 468 13.98 -21.85 13.63
C HIS A 468 13.29 -20.97 14.68
N SER A 469 13.27 -19.65 14.45
CA SER A 469 12.34 -18.79 15.17
C SER A 469 10.95 -18.97 14.55
N PRO A 470 9.95 -19.49 15.28
CA PRO A 470 8.58 -19.64 14.76
C PRO A 470 7.89 -18.29 14.51
N VAL A 471 8.59 -17.19 14.81
CA VAL A 471 8.02 -15.85 14.82
C VAL A 471 8.85 -14.83 14.01
N GLY A 472 10.09 -15.17 13.64
CA GLY A 472 10.95 -14.29 12.85
C GLY A 472 10.54 -14.24 11.38
N LEU A 473 10.15 -13.06 10.88
CA LEU A 473 9.76 -12.89 9.48
C LEU A 473 11.02 -12.74 8.62
N GLN A 474 11.01 -13.27 7.40
CA GLN A 474 12.15 -13.19 6.49
C GLN A 474 11.94 -12.07 5.48
N LEU A 475 12.90 -11.15 5.38
CA LEU A 475 12.89 -10.06 4.42
C LEU A 475 13.82 -10.36 3.24
N TYR A 476 13.25 -10.27 2.04
CA TYR A 476 13.97 -10.41 0.77
C TYR A 476 13.82 -9.15 -0.07
N ARG A 477 14.87 -8.80 -0.81
CA ARG A 477 14.88 -7.73 -1.80
C ARG A 477 14.68 -8.33 -3.19
N LEU A 478 13.62 -7.92 -3.84
CA LEU A 478 13.29 -8.28 -5.22
C LEU A 478 14.00 -7.31 -6.17
N VAL A 479 14.88 -7.85 -7.00
CA VAL A 479 15.62 -7.10 -8.02
C VAL A 479 15.14 -7.57 -9.38
N LEU A 480 14.38 -6.70 -10.06
CA LEU A 480 13.87 -6.93 -11.41
C LEU A 480 14.61 -6.00 -12.37
N PRO A 481 15.50 -6.53 -13.23
CA PRO A 481 16.22 -5.74 -14.21
C PRO A 481 15.24 -5.08 -15.18
N THR A 482 15.49 -3.80 -15.47
CA THR A 482 14.84 -3.08 -16.57
C THR A 482 15.13 -3.80 -17.88
N GLN A 483 14.11 -3.95 -18.73
CA GLN A 483 14.22 -4.66 -20.00
C GLN A 483 15.41 -4.11 -20.79
N SER A 484 16.45 -4.93 -20.91
CA SER A 484 17.48 -4.77 -21.92
C SER A 484 17.56 -6.12 -22.60
N ASN A 485 17.45 -6.14 -23.92
CA ASN A 485 17.65 -7.34 -24.73
C ASN A 485 19.14 -7.74 -24.77
N SER A 486 19.94 -7.28 -23.81
CA SER A 486 21.34 -7.60 -23.69
C SER A 486 21.47 -8.96 -23.03
N ILE A 487 22.29 -9.81 -23.64
CA ILE A 487 22.72 -11.10 -23.07
C ILE A 487 23.48 -10.87 -21.74
N SER A 488 23.99 -9.65 -21.50
CA SER A 488 24.64 -9.25 -20.25
C SER A 488 23.69 -8.76 -19.14
N ALA A 489 22.37 -8.72 -19.38
CA ALA A 489 21.41 -8.30 -18.38
C ALA A 489 21.40 -9.32 -17.23
N SER A 490 21.68 -8.86 -16.00
CA SER A 490 21.63 -9.74 -14.82
C SER A 490 20.25 -10.40 -14.72
N PRO A 491 20.13 -11.70 -14.41
CA PRO A 491 18.82 -12.32 -14.20
C PRO A 491 18.12 -11.66 -13.00
N PRO A 492 16.78 -11.74 -12.92
CA PRO A 492 16.07 -11.26 -11.76
C PRO A 492 16.46 -12.08 -10.52
N LYS A 493 16.59 -11.41 -9.37
CA LYS A 493 17.13 -12.01 -8.14
C LYS A 493 16.23 -11.70 -6.95
N LEU A 494 16.16 -12.65 -6.03
CA LEU A 494 15.48 -12.51 -4.74
C LEU A 494 16.51 -12.71 -3.63
N ASN A 495 17.06 -11.60 -3.15
CA ASN A 495 18.17 -11.64 -2.18
C ASN A 495 17.63 -11.55 -0.76
N PHE A 496 17.99 -12.50 0.09
CA PHE A 496 17.73 -12.37 1.52
C PHE A 496 18.48 -11.16 2.08
N VAL A 497 17.81 -10.36 2.90
CA VAL A 497 18.40 -9.17 3.52
C VAL A 497 18.59 -9.36 5.02
N ARG A 498 17.52 -9.72 5.74
CA ARG A 498 17.56 -9.93 7.20
C ARG A 498 16.31 -10.65 7.71
N THR A 499 16.36 -11.11 8.95
CA THR A 499 15.19 -11.56 9.70
C THR A 499 14.62 -10.39 10.51
N LEU A 500 13.32 -10.15 10.41
CA LEU A 500 12.59 -9.19 11.22
C LEU A 500 12.17 -9.88 12.52
N VAL A 501 12.65 -9.34 13.64
CA VAL A 501 12.42 -9.86 14.99
C VAL A 501 11.54 -8.87 15.75
N GLY A 502 10.78 -9.38 16.71
CA GLY A 502 9.95 -8.58 17.63
C GLY A 502 8.62 -9.25 17.93
N GLN A 503 8.01 -9.82 16.91
CA GLN A 503 6.74 -10.54 17.04
C GLN A 503 6.88 -11.67 18.09
N THR A 504 5.84 -11.86 18.92
CA THR A 504 5.85 -12.79 20.06
C THR A 504 4.99 -14.05 19.86
N SER A 505 4.13 -14.04 18.84
CA SER A 505 3.23 -15.14 18.48
C SER A 505 3.28 -15.44 16.98
N PRO A 506 2.84 -16.64 16.54
CA PRO A 506 2.67 -16.94 15.12
C PRO A 506 1.88 -15.85 14.40
N VAL A 507 2.33 -15.49 13.20
CA VAL A 507 1.72 -14.40 12.42
C VAL A 507 0.36 -14.87 11.92
N SER A 508 -0.69 -14.10 12.21
CA SER A 508 -2.06 -14.33 11.71
C SER A 508 -2.31 -13.56 10.42
N ALA A 509 -1.81 -12.31 10.34
CA ALA A 509 -1.92 -11.50 9.13
C ALA A 509 -0.68 -10.62 8.90
N LEU A 510 -0.44 -10.27 7.63
CA LEU A 510 0.69 -9.47 7.20
C LEU A 510 0.26 -8.51 6.10
N ALA A 511 0.69 -7.25 6.20
CA ALA A 511 0.59 -6.26 5.15
C ALA A 511 1.96 -5.64 4.89
N VAL A 512 2.31 -5.49 3.61
CA VAL A 512 3.55 -4.84 3.17
C VAL A 512 3.17 -3.80 2.13
N ALA A 513 3.65 -2.59 2.34
CA ALA A 513 3.53 -1.50 1.39
C ALA A 513 4.68 -0.54 1.61
N ASP A 514 5.30 -0.09 0.53
CA ASP A 514 6.06 1.15 0.53
C ASP A 514 7.26 1.12 1.50
N GLY A 515 7.98 0.00 1.52
CA GLY A 515 9.11 -0.22 2.42
C GLY A 515 8.74 -0.34 3.89
N ARG A 516 7.46 -0.54 4.23
CA ARG A 516 6.99 -0.86 5.57
C ARG A 516 6.31 -2.23 5.59
N CYS A 517 6.44 -2.90 6.72
CA CYS A 517 5.79 -4.16 7.01
C CYS A 517 5.03 -4.03 8.33
N VAL A 518 3.78 -4.49 8.35
CA VAL A 518 2.96 -4.57 9.56
C VAL A 518 2.47 -6.00 9.72
N SER A 519 2.75 -6.60 10.88
CA SER A 519 2.24 -7.93 11.24
C SER A 519 1.18 -7.83 12.33
N LEU A 520 0.27 -8.79 12.29
CA LEU A 520 -0.67 -9.09 13.35
C LEU A 520 -0.40 -10.52 13.83
N GLY A 521 -0.18 -10.68 15.13
CA GLY A 521 -0.03 -11.97 15.79
C GLY A 521 -1.36 -12.62 16.13
N GLY A 522 -1.35 -13.94 16.32
CA GLY A 522 -2.53 -14.66 16.85
C GLY A 522 -2.94 -14.22 18.26
N ASN A 523 -2.01 -13.65 19.04
CA ASN A 523 -2.29 -13.05 20.36
C ASN A 523 -2.74 -11.58 20.29
N GLY A 524 -3.08 -11.05 19.12
CA GLY A 524 -3.46 -9.65 18.93
C GLY A 524 -2.31 -8.64 18.89
N GLY A 525 -1.06 -9.06 19.18
CA GLY A 525 0.10 -8.17 19.16
C GLY A 525 0.42 -7.66 17.74
N ILE A 526 0.73 -6.36 17.62
CA ILE A 526 1.00 -5.70 16.33
C ILE A 526 2.40 -5.10 16.34
N TRP A 527 3.16 -5.45 15.30
CA TRP A 527 4.51 -4.94 15.08
C TRP A 527 4.62 -4.25 13.72
N VAL A 528 5.46 -3.21 13.67
CA VAL A 528 5.77 -2.48 12.44
C VAL A 528 7.27 -2.46 12.23
N TRP A 529 7.71 -2.69 11.00
CA TRP A 529 9.10 -2.56 10.59
C TRP A 529 9.27 -1.59 9.42
N ASP A 530 10.35 -0.81 9.50
CA ASP A 530 10.94 -0.09 8.38
C ASP A 530 11.92 -1.03 7.67
N LEU A 531 11.60 -1.43 6.44
CA LEU A 531 12.35 -2.43 5.69
C LEU A 531 13.68 -1.88 5.15
N GLU A 532 13.76 -0.56 4.93
CA GLU A 532 15.00 0.10 4.51
C GLU A 532 15.91 0.35 5.71
N GLY A 533 15.35 0.97 6.76
CA GLY A 533 16.08 1.34 7.98
C GLY A 533 16.41 0.16 8.89
N GLY A 534 15.66 -0.95 8.77
CA GLY A 534 15.83 -2.12 9.62
C GLY A 534 15.36 -1.93 11.06
N THR A 535 14.57 -0.90 11.34
CA THR A 535 14.03 -0.62 12.68
C THR A 535 12.65 -1.23 12.83
N GLY A 536 12.38 -1.86 13.97
CA GLY A 536 11.07 -2.36 14.36
C GLY A 536 10.52 -1.63 15.58
N ALA A 537 9.19 -1.54 15.69
CA ALA A 537 8.50 -1.03 16.87
C ALA A 537 7.23 -1.83 17.13
N GLU A 538 6.96 -2.06 18.40
CA GLU A 538 5.69 -2.59 18.88
C GLU A 538 4.64 -1.47 18.90
N VAL A 539 3.49 -1.73 18.28
CA VAL A 539 2.35 -0.79 18.24
C VAL A 539 1.26 -1.21 19.21
N ALA A 540 1.05 -2.51 19.37
CA ALA A 540 0.12 -3.07 20.33
C ALA A 540 0.74 -4.30 20.97
N SER A 541 0.70 -4.35 22.30
CA SER A 541 1.10 -5.51 23.08
C SER A 541 0.18 -6.69 22.79
N ALA A 542 0.70 -7.90 23.05
CA ALA A 542 -0.12 -9.10 23.15
C ALA A 542 -1.27 -8.88 24.13
N ASP A 543 -2.45 -9.32 23.76
CA ASP A 543 -3.64 -9.29 24.60
C ASP A 543 -3.78 -10.67 25.27
N GLU A 544 -3.72 -10.69 26.61
CA GLU A 544 -3.70 -11.92 27.43
C GLU A 544 -4.97 -12.76 27.25
N THR A 545 -6.07 -12.14 26.82
CA THR A 545 -7.35 -12.81 26.56
C THR A 545 -7.28 -13.85 25.42
N PHE A 546 -6.29 -13.75 24.54
CA PHE A 546 -6.10 -14.65 23.40
C PHE A 546 -5.02 -15.73 23.63
N THR A 547 -4.52 -15.87 24.87
CA THR A 547 -3.48 -16.86 25.19
C THR A 547 -3.99 -18.28 25.45
N ASP A 548 -5.30 -18.54 25.31
CA ASP A 548 -5.84 -19.89 25.49
C ASP A 548 -5.37 -20.83 24.36
N PRO A 549 -4.56 -21.87 24.66
CA PRO A 549 -3.99 -22.78 23.66
C PRO A 549 -5.01 -23.70 22.99
N GLY A 550 -6.30 -23.59 23.35
CA GLY A 550 -7.41 -24.37 22.78
C GLY A 550 -8.21 -23.68 21.68
N LEU A 551 -8.05 -22.36 21.48
CA LEU A 551 -8.73 -21.64 20.40
C LEU A 551 -7.90 -21.76 19.11
N GLN A 552 -8.50 -22.36 18.08
CA GLN A 552 -7.96 -22.34 16.72
C GLN A 552 -7.53 -20.92 16.36
N SER A 553 -6.31 -20.75 15.82
CA SER A 553 -5.74 -19.45 15.45
C SER A 553 -6.74 -18.66 14.60
N ILE A 554 -7.40 -17.67 15.20
CA ILE A 554 -8.37 -16.86 14.50
C ILE A 554 -7.60 -16.06 13.45
N ARG A 555 -7.92 -16.29 12.18
CA ARG A 555 -7.30 -15.59 11.08
C ARG A 555 -7.75 -14.14 11.08
N GLY A 556 -6.85 -13.23 11.45
CA GLY A 556 -7.08 -11.81 11.42
C GLY A 556 -6.82 -11.23 10.04
N THR A 557 -7.10 -9.95 9.90
CA THR A 557 -6.69 -9.16 8.74
C THR A 557 -6.13 -7.82 9.20
N ILE A 558 -5.21 -7.31 8.41
CA ILE A 558 -4.55 -6.05 8.69
C ILE A 558 -4.34 -5.29 7.39
N SER A 559 -4.66 -4.00 7.42
CA SER A 559 -4.37 -3.06 6.35
C SER A 559 -3.85 -1.77 6.98
N PHE A 560 -2.98 -1.05 6.29
CA PHE A 560 -2.46 0.21 6.79
C PHE A 560 -2.31 1.21 5.65
N ASP A 561 -2.20 2.48 6.02
CA ASP A 561 -1.89 3.60 5.14
C ASP A 561 -0.80 4.48 5.79
N GLU A 562 -0.63 5.72 5.34
CA GLU A 562 0.33 6.66 5.93
C GLU A 562 -0.02 7.14 7.35
N ARG A 563 -1.31 7.14 7.70
CA ARG A 563 -1.87 7.76 8.91
C ARG A 563 -2.38 6.74 9.91
N ARG A 564 -2.75 5.53 9.50
CA ARG A 564 -3.39 4.55 10.37
C ARG A 564 -3.11 3.11 9.99
N ILE A 565 -3.29 2.24 10.99
CA ILE A 565 -3.42 0.78 10.84
C ILE A 565 -4.84 0.41 11.20
N VAL A 566 -5.47 -0.45 10.41
CA VAL A 566 -6.78 -1.04 10.71
C VAL A 566 -6.60 -2.55 10.78
N SER A 567 -6.97 -3.14 11.91
CA SER A 567 -6.88 -4.58 12.17
C SER A 567 -8.26 -5.13 12.49
N ALA A 568 -8.65 -6.25 11.90
CA ALA A 568 -9.77 -7.06 12.36
C ALA A 568 -9.23 -8.36 12.96
N HIS A 569 -9.54 -8.61 14.22
CA HIS A 569 -9.15 -9.82 14.94
C HIS A 569 -10.28 -10.23 15.88
N ALA A 570 -10.66 -11.52 15.87
CA ALA A 570 -11.72 -12.05 16.73
C ALA A 570 -13.06 -11.27 16.65
N GLY A 571 -13.44 -10.79 15.46
CA GLY A 571 -14.67 -10.03 15.25
C GLY A 571 -14.62 -8.57 15.73
N LYS A 572 -13.47 -8.10 16.24
CA LYS A 572 -13.26 -6.70 16.62
C LYS A 572 -12.41 -5.99 15.57
N VAL A 573 -12.93 -4.88 15.04
CA VAL A 573 -12.16 -3.95 14.19
C VAL A 573 -11.58 -2.85 15.07
N VAL A 574 -10.27 -2.63 14.98
CA VAL A 574 -9.57 -1.58 15.74
C VAL A 574 -8.79 -0.70 14.78
N ILE A 575 -8.97 0.62 14.90
CA ILE A 575 -8.25 1.63 14.13
C ILE A 575 -7.17 2.24 15.01
N ARG A 576 -5.94 2.33 14.51
CA ARG A 576 -4.80 2.91 15.20
C ARG A 576 -4.23 4.06 14.39
N ARG A 577 -4.38 5.28 14.87
CA ARG A 577 -4.00 6.53 14.20
C ARG A 577 -2.65 7.05 14.69
N PHE A 578 -1.78 7.41 13.75
CA PHE A 578 -0.44 7.93 13.97
C PHE A 578 -0.36 9.45 13.76
N ASP A 579 -1.46 10.11 13.41
CA ASP A 579 -1.55 11.56 13.18
C ASP A 579 -1.75 12.40 14.45
N ILE A 580 -1.52 11.81 15.63
CA ILE A 580 -1.47 12.49 16.93
C ILE A 580 -0.40 13.57 17.00
#